data_AF-B5CVD5-F1
#
_entry.id   AF-B5CVD5-F1
#
_cell.length_a   1.000
_cell.length_b   1.000
_cell.length_c   1.000
_cell.angle_alpha   90.00
_cell.angle_beta   90.00
_cell.angle_gamma   90.00
#
_symmetry.space_group_name_H-M   'P 1'
#
loop_
_entity.id
_entity.type
_entity.pdbx_description
1 polymer ?
#
loop_
_entity_poly.entity_id
_entity_poly.type
_entity_poly.pdbx_seq_one_letter_code
_entity_poly.pdbx_strand_id
1 'polypeptide(L)'
;MTKNNTVMATIRETILEYPSIGDMEGFLEKVVFVKRGINPEEQCTTDNIKQVGLCVADTYAMLINSPDFTENKLSISHPRSYYIQTARQLYIENGEPEKAAKLGKKIIIRGRARNAW
;
A
#
# COMPACT_ATOMS: atom_id res chain seq x y z
N MET A 1 -0.70 -33.22 -23.40
CA MET A 1 0.39 -32.25 -23.12
C MET A 1 -0.18 -30.86 -23.37
N THR A 2 -0.97 -30.38 -22.43
CA THR A 2 -1.68 -29.10 -22.52
C THR A 2 -0.74 -28.04 -21.94
N LYS A 3 -0.36 -27.06 -22.76
CA LYS A 3 0.50 -25.96 -22.36
C LYS A 3 -0.16 -25.23 -21.18
N ASN A 4 0.44 -25.32 -20.00
CA ASN A 4 0.14 -24.42 -18.90
C ASN A 4 0.57 -23.02 -19.37
N ASN A 5 -0.37 -22.26 -19.92
CA ASN A 5 -0.21 -20.81 -20.04
C ASN A 5 -0.31 -20.26 -18.62
N THR A 6 0.80 -20.30 -17.89
CA THR A 6 0.99 -19.46 -16.71
C THR A 6 1.04 -18.04 -17.23
N VAL A 7 -0.10 -17.36 -17.27
CA VAL A 7 -0.13 -15.92 -17.51
C VAL A 7 0.64 -15.32 -16.33
N MET A 8 1.84 -14.81 -16.59
CA MET A 8 2.64 -14.17 -15.56
C MET A 8 1.84 -12.98 -15.03
N ALA A 9 1.63 -12.95 -13.71
CA ALA A 9 0.90 -11.87 -13.08
C ALA A 9 1.59 -10.52 -13.34
N THR A 10 0.81 -9.49 -13.61
CA THR A 10 1.35 -8.13 -13.75
C THR A 10 1.80 -7.58 -12.39
N ILE A 11 2.59 -6.52 -12.41
CA ILE A 11 2.94 -5.75 -11.22
C ILE A 11 1.66 -5.30 -10.50
N ARG A 12 0.66 -4.82 -11.25
CA ARG A 12 -0.65 -4.40 -10.70
C ARG A 12 -1.33 -5.53 -9.97
N GLU A 13 -1.53 -6.68 -10.62
CA GLU A 13 -2.19 -7.85 -10.03
C GLU A 13 -1.47 -8.29 -8.75
N THR A 14 -0.13 -8.34 -8.79
CA THR A 14 0.68 -8.72 -7.61
C THR A 14 0.49 -7.76 -6.44
N ILE A 15 0.37 -6.45 -6.69
CA ILE A 15 0.16 -5.45 -5.63
C ILE A 15 -1.26 -5.55 -5.06
N LEU A 16 -2.26 -5.88 -5.88
CA LEU A 16 -3.66 -5.98 -5.44
C LEU A 16 -3.95 -7.20 -4.57
N GLU A 17 -3.11 -8.22 -4.59
CA GLU A 17 -3.17 -9.35 -3.67
C GLU A 17 -2.88 -8.95 -2.21
N TYR A 18 -2.24 -7.79 -1.99
CA TYR A 18 -2.00 -7.30 -0.64
C TYR A 18 -3.30 -6.82 0.03
N PRO A 19 -3.51 -7.15 1.31
CA PRO A 19 -4.75 -6.80 2.00
C PRO A 19 -5.07 -5.31 1.92
N SER A 20 -6.35 -5.01 1.66
CA SER A 20 -6.91 -3.65 1.64
C SER A 20 -6.40 -2.72 0.53
N ILE A 21 -5.55 -3.20 -0.38
CA ILE A 21 -5.06 -2.37 -1.50
C ILE A 21 -6.09 -2.22 -2.62
N GLY A 22 -6.95 -3.21 -2.84
CA GLY A 22 -8.06 -3.10 -3.82
C GLY A 22 -8.95 -1.87 -3.60
N ASP A 23 -9.25 -1.55 -2.33
CA ASP A 23 -10.03 -0.35 -1.96
C ASP A 23 -9.27 0.97 -2.21
N MET A 24 -7.97 0.89 -2.51
CA MET A 24 -7.05 2.02 -2.72
C MET A 24 -6.50 2.10 -4.16
N GLU A 25 -7.07 1.35 -5.10
CA GLU A 25 -6.64 1.32 -6.52
C GLU A 25 -6.48 2.72 -7.12
N GLY A 26 -7.42 3.63 -6.86
CA GLY A 26 -7.33 5.00 -7.36
C GLY A 26 -6.11 5.78 -6.85
N PHE A 27 -5.65 5.52 -5.62
CA PHE A 27 -4.44 6.13 -5.08
C PHE A 27 -3.18 5.43 -5.62
N LEU A 28 -3.22 4.10 -5.71
CA LEU A 28 -2.16 3.29 -6.28
C LEU A 28 -1.83 3.76 -7.72
N GLU A 29 -2.86 3.86 -8.58
CA GLU A 29 -2.71 4.23 -9.98
C GLU A 29 -2.29 5.68 -10.19
N LYS A 30 -2.98 6.61 -9.53
CA LYS A 30 -2.82 8.05 -9.81
C LYS A 30 -1.66 8.68 -9.06
N VAL A 31 -1.16 8.03 -8.00
CA VAL A 31 -0.13 8.61 -7.12
C VAL A 31 1.08 7.72 -7.00
N VAL A 32 0.91 6.45 -6.61
CA VAL A 32 2.06 5.58 -6.27
C VAL A 32 2.83 5.20 -7.52
N PHE A 33 2.18 4.66 -8.55
CA PHE A 33 2.85 4.30 -9.80
C PHE A 33 3.51 5.50 -10.49
N VAL A 34 2.84 6.66 -10.48
CA VAL A 34 3.38 7.90 -11.02
C VAL A 34 4.64 8.35 -10.27
N LYS A 35 4.62 8.33 -8.93
CA LYS A 35 5.78 8.75 -8.11
C LYS A 35 6.98 7.82 -8.24
N ARG A 36 6.71 6.52 -8.43
CA ARG A 36 7.76 5.49 -8.52
C ARG A 36 8.23 5.25 -9.96
N GLY A 37 7.54 5.80 -10.97
CA GLY A 37 7.86 5.59 -12.38
C GLY A 37 7.64 4.14 -12.82
N ILE A 38 6.64 3.46 -12.26
CA ILE A 38 6.38 2.04 -12.50
C ILE A 38 5.28 1.88 -13.55
N ASN A 39 5.48 0.96 -14.48
CA ASN A 39 4.44 0.53 -15.41
C ASN A 39 3.63 -0.62 -14.80
N PRO A 40 2.34 -0.42 -14.45
CA PRO A 40 1.52 -1.44 -13.80
C PRO A 40 1.29 -2.70 -14.64
N GLU A 41 1.30 -2.56 -15.98
CA GLU A 41 1.03 -3.65 -16.92
C GLU A 41 2.28 -4.51 -17.23
N GLU A 42 3.43 -4.14 -16.68
CA GLU A 42 4.64 -4.93 -16.82
C GLU A 42 4.51 -6.24 -16.03
N GLN A 43 5.15 -7.31 -16.52
CA GLN A 43 5.18 -8.58 -15.82
C GLN A 43 5.94 -8.45 -14.50
N CYS A 44 5.39 -9.03 -13.45
CA CYS A 44 6.07 -9.11 -12.17
C CYS A 44 7.21 -10.13 -12.25
N THR A 45 8.44 -9.68 -12.00
CA THR A 45 9.66 -10.50 -12.06
C THR A 45 10.50 -10.30 -10.80
N THR A 46 11.55 -11.10 -10.65
CA THR A 46 12.49 -10.95 -9.54
C THR A 46 13.20 -9.60 -9.51
N ASP A 47 13.29 -8.93 -10.65
CA ASP A 47 14.01 -7.65 -10.77
C ASP A 47 13.16 -6.48 -10.26
N ASN A 48 11.84 -6.56 -10.43
CA ASN A 48 10.90 -5.50 -10.01
C ASN A 48 10.17 -5.82 -8.69
N ILE A 49 10.35 -7.01 -8.10
CA ILE A 49 9.69 -7.39 -6.84
C ILE A 49 9.97 -6.42 -5.68
N LYS A 50 11.15 -5.79 -5.66
CA LYS A 50 11.47 -4.76 -4.68
C LYS A 50 10.60 -3.52 -4.85
N GLN A 51 10.36 -3.12 -6.10
CA GLN A 51 9.50 -2.00 -6.43
C GLN A 51 8.03 -2.29 -6.08
N VAL A 52 7.57 -3.52 -6.32
CA VAL A 52 6.26 -4.01 -5.85
C VAL A 52 6.13 -3.77 -4.33
N GLY A 53 7.10 -4.24 -3.54
CA GLY A 53 7.09 -4.06 -2.09
C GLY A 53 7.09 -2.59 -1.64
N LEU A 54 7.83 -1.72 -2.35
CA LEU A 54 7.84 -0.28 -2.08
C LEU A 54 6.51 0.41 -2.44
N CYS A 55 5.83 -0.01 -3.49
CA CYS A 55 4.49 0.49 -3.84
C CYS A 55 3.45 0.15 -2.77
N VAL A 56 3.49 -1.09 -2.29
CA VAL A 56 2.64 -1.55 -1.17
C VAL A 56 2.93 -0.71 0.06
N ALA A 57 4.21 -0.49 0.40
CA ALA A 57 4.62 0.32 1.53
C ALA A 57 4.15 1.79 1.44
N ASP A 58 4.21 2.40 0.25
CA ASP A 58 3.69 3.75 0.00
C ASP A 58 2.17 3.82 0.19
N THR A 59 1.45 2.79 -0.26
CA THR A 59 -0.01 2.70 -0.15
C THR A 59 -0.43 2.55 1.31
N TYR A 60 0.22 1.67 2.06
CA TYR A 60 0.00 1.52 3.49
C TYR A 60 0.41 2.76 4.30
N ALA A 61 1.50 3.44 3.91
CA ALA A 61 1.86 4.72 4.50
C ALA A 61 0.75 5.78 4.36
N MET A 62 -0.01 5.76 3.26
CA MET A 62 -1.17 6.62 3.09
C MET A 62 -2.33 6.20 4.00
N LEU A 63 -2.66 4.90 4.07
CA LEU A 63 -3.73 4.38 4.95
C LEU A 63 -3.51 4.72 6.43
N ILE A 64 -2.26 4.76 6.88
CA ILE A 64 -1.94 5.11 8.28
C ILE A 64 -2.23 6.58 8.57
N ASN A 65 -2.00 7.44 7.58
CA ASN A 65 -2.13 8.91 7.69
C ASN A 65 -3.54 9.42 7.36
N SER A 66 -4.43 8.59 6.83
CA SER A 66 -5.83 8.98 6.65
C SER A 66 -6.51 9.12 8.02
N PRO A 67 -7.50 10.04 8.15
CA PRO A 67 -8.37 10.08 9.33
C PRO A 67 -8.93 8.69 9.58
N ASP A 68 -9.13 8.31 10.86
CA ASP A 68 -9.71 7.02 11.21
C ASP A 68 -10.91 6.75 10.32
N PHE A 69 -10.73 5.80 9.41
CA PHE A 69 -11.76 5.38 8.50
C PHE A 69 -12.77 4.70 9.42
N THR A 70 -13.89 5.36 9.69
CA THR A 70 -15.00 4.78 10.43
C THR A 70 -15.23 3.38 9.88
N GLU A 71 -15.07 2.38 10.76
CA GLU A 71 -15.22 0.95 10.54
C GLU A 71 -16.54 0.64 9.82
N ASN A 72 -16.59 0.83 8.50
CA ASN A 72 -17.73 0.42 7.65
C ASN A 72 -17.54 0.68 6.14
N LYS A 73 -16.33 1.00 5.69
CA LYS A 73 -16.07 1.30 4.26
C LYS A 73 -14.96 0.46 3.62
N LEU A 74 -14.31 -0.42 4.39
CA LEU A 74 -13.38 -1.42 3.87
C LEU A 74 -13.97 -2.80 4.16
N SER A 75 -13.97 -3.68 3.15
CA SER A 75 -14.57 -5.02 3.24
C SER A 75 -13.86 -5.91 4.28
N ILE A 76 -12.59 -5.59 4.60
CA ILE A 76 -11.78 -6.20 5.66
C ILE A 76 -11.00 -5.07 6.34
N SER A 77 -11.25 -4.85 7.64
CA SER A 77 -10.59 -3.78 8.39
C SER A 77 -9.48 -4.36 9.28
N HIS A 78 -8.22 -4.18 8.86
CA HIS A 78 -7.07 -4.42 9.75
C HIS A 78 -6.83 -3.21 10.67
N PRO A 79 -6.35 -3.42 11.91
CA PRO A 79 -6.02 -2.30 12.80
C PRO A 79 -4.88 -1.46 12.23
N ARG A 80 -4.82 -0.15 12.54
CA ARG A 80 -3.76 0.76 12.04
C ARG A 80 -2.34 0.24 12.32
N SER A 81 -2.14 -0.46 13.43
CA SER A 81 -0.85 -1.09 13.79
C SER A 81 -0.37 -2.11 12.76
N TYR A 82 -1.28 -2.86 12.15
CA TYR A 82 -0.96 -3.80 11.07
C TYR A 82 -0.30 -3.06 9.91
N TYR A 83 -0.95 -2.01 9.38
CA TYR A 83 -0.40 -1.24 8.27
C TYR A 83 0.93 -0.58 8.64
N ILE A 84 1.09 -0.06 9.87
CA ILE A 84 2.37 0.53 10.33
C ILE A 84 3.49 -0.49 10.30
N GLN A 85 3.26 -1.68 10.86
CA GLN A 85 4.28 -2.72 10.96
C GLN A 85 4.64 -3.26 9.57
N THR A 86 3.63 -3.56 8.75
CA THR A 86 3.84 -4.10 7.39
C THR A 86 4.55 -3.08 6.49
N ALA A 87 4.10 -1.82 6.47
CA ALA A 87 4.78 -0.77 5.70
C ALA A 87 6.23 -0.59 6.16
N ARG A 88 6.48 -0.60 7.47
CA ARG A 88 7.84 -0.48 8.02
C ARG A 88 8.73 -1.63 7.56
N GLN A 89 8.25 -2.86 7.64
CA GLN A 89 9.00 -4.04 7.22
C GLN A 89 9.34 -3.96 5.72
N LEU A 90 8.34 -3.66 4.89
CA LEU A 90 8.53 -3.55 3.44
C LEU A 90 9.53 -2.45 3.04
N TYR A 91 9.51 -1.30 3.70
CA TYR A 91 10.52 -0.27 3.44
C TYR A 91 11.93 -0.76 3.79
N ILE A 92 12.11 -1.47 4.91
CA ILE A 92 13.43 -1.95 5.34
C ILE A 92 13.94 -3.03 4.38
N GLU A 93 13.13 -4.03 4.08
CA GLU A 93 13.51 -5.16 3.23
C GLU A 93 13.81 -4.72 1.79
N ASN A 94 13.12 -3.69 1.31
CA ASN A 94 13.27 -3.19 -0.06
C ASN A 94 14.22 -1.99 -0.18
N GLY A 95 14.93 -1.62 0.90
CA GLY A 95 16.08 -0.70 0.83
C GLY A 95 15.80 0.78 1.08
N GLU A 96 14.66 1.15 1.67
CA GLU A 96 14.30 2.53 2.07
C GLU A 96 14.02 2.67 3.59
N PRO A 97 14.94 2.25 4.48
CA PRO A 97 14.72 2.24 5.93
C PRO A 97 14.44 3.64 6.54
N GLU A 98 14.90 4.71 5.90
CA GLU A 98 14.67 6.09 6.31
C GLU A 98 13.19 6.50 6.21
N LYS A 99 12.43 5.92 5.28
CA LYS A 99 10.97 6.12 5.22
C LYS A 99 10.27 5.34 6.34
N ALA A 100 10.73 4.12 6.63
CA ALA A 100 10.25 3.32 7.76
C ALA A 100 10.37 4.08 9.10
N ALA A 101 11.47 4.81 9.30
CA ALA A 101 11.71 5.60 10.52
C ALA A 101 10.74 6.80 10.69
N LYS A 102 10.07 7.24 9.62
CA LYS A 102 9.13 8.38 9.62
C LYS A 102 7.67 7.94 9.80
N LEU A 103 7.36 6.64 9.66
CA LEU A 103 6.00 6.12 9.82
C LEU A 103 5.46 6.33 11.24
N GLY A 104 4.19 6.72 11.32
CA GLY A 104 3.47 6.92 12.60
C GLY A 104 3.85 8.18 13.39
N LYS A 105 4.79 9.00 12.89
CA LYS A 105 5.24 10.25 13.56
C LYS A 105 4.48 11.51 13.13
N LYS A 106 3.52 11.39 12.21
CA LYS A 106 2.79 12.54 11.64
C LYS A 106 1.57 12.89 12.51
N ILE A 107 1.24 14.19 12.59
CA ILE A 107 0.07 14.70 13.31
C ILE A 107 -1.18 14.01 12.77
N ILE A 108 -1.86 13.24 13.63
CA ILE A 108 -3.15 12.64 13.31
C ILE A 108 -4.15 13.80 13.22
N ILE A 109 -4.67 14.06 12.01
CA ILE A 109 -5.79 14.97 11.82
C ILE A 109 -7.02 14.26 12.38
N ARG A 110 -7.27 14.43 13.69
CA ARG A 110 -8.55 14.05 14.28
C ARG A 110 -9.60 14.95 13.61
N GLY A 111 -10.67 14.32 13.10
CA GLY A 111 -11.77 15.05 12.47
C GLY A 111 -12.28 16.18 13.37
N ARG A 112 -12.95 17.17 12.77
CA ARG A 112 -13.50 18.33 13.48
C ARG A 112 -14.31 17.85 14.69
N ALA A 113 -13.89 18.19 15.90
CA ALA A 113 -14.66 17.89 17.10
C ALA A 113 -16.07 18.46 16.91
N ARG A 114 -17.10 17.63 17.10
CA ARG A 114 -18.46 18.16 17.27
C ARG A 114 -18.42 18.98 18.55
N ASN A 115 -18.81 20.26 18.48
CA ASN A 115 -18.95 21.12 19.64
C ASN A 115 -19.72 20.34 20.72
N ALA A 116 -19.03 19.95 21.79
CA ALA A 116 -19.68 19.45 23.00
C ALA A 116 -20.22 20.68 23.71
N TRP A 117 -21.54 20.81 23.71
CA TRP A 117 -22.30 21.76 24.50
C TRP A 117 -22.80 21.07 25.77
#